data_AF-A0BD97-F1
#
_entry.id   AF-A0BD97-F1
#
_cell.length_a   1.000
_cell.length_b   1.000
_cell.length_c   1.000
_cell.angle_alpha   90.00
_cell.angle_beta   90.00
_cell.angle_gamma   90.00
#
_symmetry.space_group_name_H-M   'P 1'
#
loop_
_entity.id
_entity.type
_entity.pdbx_description
1 polymer ?
#
loop_
_entity_poly.entity_id
_entity_poly.type
_entity_poly.pdbx_seq_one_letter_code
_entity_poly.pdbx_strand_id
1 'polypeptide(L)'
;MHVVIRLQNHGCRNHKFWWIVVAPRKRNVKGRFIEHLGYWVPHERKVVQRSVILNKPRIRYWLAQGAGVTPKIHRFLSWIDLLPPPLIKFGSKTLYEKPKTPISVDTFKPFNRPFQSSIEYQFLDKINENQVNNDLKRKILYSQQKVEEIPATSVELEKEWDRLRAEVYQIEKDNKAVNPEKKELVFKKINEIAKQWFTEKQMEGLKQLSQEKANIKVDNKNLKEQIMIQNLAIQTQKSLEDKQTWINDLIPLNQDEAFRYILKVRKRVRAARIALKRIYDFAYASSQVVSRAFIDDFLRNRNGRQKVVPNEQHKDLKHDIIETMHYIPVNRPVHPLPDFEAYDPEEYTDVKRQSEQLIKNKSYSIPNVYLEPDQVEPQLNRHTGGYIKGQGGRKTKARAMAKISTLRKKAKNAYQARFGIRK
;
A
#
# COMPACT_ATOMS: atom_id res chain seq x y z
N MET A 1 -11.33 -57.91 -8.64
CA MET A 1 -12.04 -56.83 -9.39
C MET A 1 -11.11 -55.63 -9.54
N HIS A 2 -10.75 -55.23 -10.76
CA HIS A 2 -9.75 -54.16 -10.98
C HIS A 2 -10.31 -52.76 -10.63
N VAL A 3 -9.59 -52.04 -9.77
CA VAL A 3 -9.92 -50.67 -9.34
C VAL A 3 -9.23 -49.66 -10.25
N VAL A 4 -9.95 -48.60 -10.65
CA VAL A 4 -9.44 -47.57 -11.56
C VAL A 4 -9.69 -46.19 -10.99
N ILE A 5 -8.70 -45.32 -11.12
CA ILE A 5 -8.86 -43.88 -10.93
C ILE A 5 -9.33 -43.27 -12.26
N ARG A 6 -10.55 -42.71 -12.27
CA ARG A 6 -11.23 -42.21 -13.49
C ARG A 6 -11.99 -40.91 -13.25
N LEU A 7 -12.35 -40.24 -14.35
CA LEU A 7 -13.14 -39.01 -14.33
C LEU A 7 -14.65 -39.32 -14.37
N GLN A 8 -15.43 -38.64 -13.54
CA GLN A 8 -16.88 -38.71 -13.52
C GLN A 8 -17.47 -37.31 -13.79
N ASN A 9 -18.39 -37.19 -14.75
CA ASN A 9 -18.97 -35.89 -15.11
C ASN A 9 -20.09 -35.50 -14.13
N HIS A 10 -19.90 -34.39 -13.41
CA HIS A 10 -20.87 -33.76 -12.51
C HIS A 10 -21.33 -32.36 -13.00
N GLY A 11 -20.92 -31.96 -14.20
CA GLY A 11 -21.35 -30.72 -14.84
C GLY A 11 -22.74 -30.80 -15.47
N CYS A 12 -23.25 -29.67 -15.94
CA CYS A 12 -24.47 -29.60 -16.75
C CYS A 12 -24.15 -29.52 -18.26
N ARG A 13 -25.18 -29.43 -19.10
CA ARG A 13 -25.01 -29.28 -20.55
C ARG A 13 -24.10 -28.07 -20.85
N ASN A 14 -23.12 -28.26 -21.72
CA ASN A 14 -22.11 -27.28 -22.12
C ASN A 14 -21.25 -26.66 -21.00
N HIS A 15 -21.35 -27.16 -19.77
CA HIS A 15 -20.56 -26.67 -18.63
C HIS A 15 -20.00 -27.87 -17.87
N LYS A 16 -18.89 -28.42 -18.38
CA LYS A 16 -18.31 -29.64 -17.85
C LYS A 16 -17.61 -29.36 -16.53
N PHE A 17 -17.82 -30.26 -15.57
CA PHE A 17 -17.14 -30.29 -14.29
C PHE A 17 -16.94 -31.75 -13.92
N TRP A 18 -15.71 -32.12 -13.58
CA TRP A 18 -15.35 -33.52 -13.41
C TRP A 18 -14.90 -33.79 -11.99
N TRP A 19 -15.37 -34.90 -11.43
CA TRP A 19 -14.82 -35.48 -10.22
C TRP A 19 -13.77 -36.51 -10.60
N ILE A 20 -12.73 -36.60 -9.78
CA ILE A 20 -11.69 -37.61 -9.88
C ILE A 20 -12.00 -38.63 -8.80
N VAL A 21 -12.33 -39.85 -9.20
CA VAL A 21 -12.87 -40.87 -8.31
C VAL A 21 -12.15 -42.20 -8.48
N VAL A 22 -12.06 -42.95 -7.38
CA VAL A 22 -11.67 -44.36 -7.39
C VAL A 22 -12.92 -45.20 -7.51
N ALA A 23 -13.02 -46.02 -8.56
CA ALA A 23 -14.13 -46.93 -8.73
C ALA A 23 -13.72 -48.23 -9.43
N PRO A 24 -14.44 -49.33 -9.23
CA PRO A 24 -14.22 -50.54 -10.00
C PRO A 24 -14.50 -50.32 -11.48
N ARG A 25 -13.67 -50.89 -12.36
CA ARG A 25 -13.80 -50.72 -13.83
C ARG A 25 -15.18 -51.11 -14.36
N LYS A 26 -15.74 -52.22 -13.87
CA LYS A 26 -17.03 -52.77 -14.29
C LYS A 26 -18.25 -51.93 -13.89
N ARG A 27 -18.13 -51.04 -12.90
CA ARG A 27 -19.25 -50.18 -12.48
C ARG A 27 -19.51 -49.07 -13.49
N ASN A 28 -20.78 -48.69 -13.64
CA ASN A 28 -21.21 -47.52 -14.41
C ASN A 28 -20.39 -46.27 -14.01
N VAL A 29 -19.92 -45.52 -15.02
CA VAL A 29 -19.09 -44.31 -14.85
C VAL A 29 -19.79 -43.26 -14.00
N LYS A 30 -21.11 -43.09 -14.16
CA LYS A 30 -21.91 -42.12 -13.38
C LYS A 30 -22.44 -42.69 -12.06
N GLY A 31 -22.12 -43.94 -11.74
CA GLY A 31 -22.63 -44.65 -10.57
C GLY A 31 -21.86 -44.34 -9.29
N ARG A 32 -22.04 -45.23 -8.29
CA ARG A 32 -21.34 -45.19 -7.01
C ARG A 32 -19.84 -45.47 -7.19
N PHE A 33 -19.02 -44.63 -6.57
CA PHE A 33 -17.57 -44.79 -6.45
C PHE A 33 -17.17 -45.24 -5.04
N ILE A 34 -15.91 -45.64 -4.87
CA ILE A 34 -15.33 -46.04 -3.57
C ILE A 34 -14.92 -44.79 -2.80
N GLU A 35 -14.11 -43.93 -3.44
CA GLU A 35 -13.59 -42.71 -2.82
C GLU A 35 -13.49 -41.56 -3.84
N HIS A 36 -13.77 -40.34 -3.36
CA HIS A 36 -13.58 -39.10 -4.12
C HIS A 36 -12.18 -38.54 -3.84
N LEU A 37 -11.36 -38.38 -4.88
CA LEU A 37 -9.97 -37.96 -4.77
C LEU A 37 -9.74 -36.50 -5.16
N GLY A 38 -10.68 -35.86 -5.86
CA GLY A 38 -10.43 -34.51 -6.34
C GLY A 38 -11.37 -34.03 -7.44
N TYR A 39 -11.04 -32.87 -8.01
CA TYR A 39 -11.84 -32.18 -9.02
C TYR A 39 -10.99 -31.79 -10.23
N TRP A 40 -11.63 -31.73 -11.40
CA TRP A 40 -11.10 -31.05 -12.55
C TRP A 40 -12.13 -30.03 -13.08
N VAL A 41 -11.76 -28.76 -12.97
CA VAL A 41 -12.55 -27.60 -13.37
C VAL A 41 -11.93 -27.01 -14.65
N PRO A 42 -12.45 -27.30 -15.85
CA PRO A 42 -11.88 -26.80 -17.10
C PRO A 42 -12.27 -25.33 -17.40
N HIS A 43 -13.40 -24.85 -16.88
CA HIS A 43 -13.91 -23.50 -17.15
C HIS A 43 -13.58 -22.55 -15.99
N GLU A 44 -13.15 -21.35 -16.33
CA GLU A 44 -12.93 -20.28 -15.36
C GLU A 44 -14.21 -19.47 -15.10
N ARG A 45 -14.37 -19.00 -13.87
CA ARG A 45 -15.46 -18.13 -13.39
C ARG A 45 -14.87 -17.11 -12.43
N LYS A 46 -15.59 -16.01 -12.18
CA LYS A 46 -15.18 -14.96 -11.22
C LYS A 46 -14.74 -15.51 -9.83
N VAL A 47 -15.40 -16.57 -9.34
CA VAL A 47 -15.14 -17.16 -8.02
C VAL A 47 -14.26 -18.41 -8.10
N VAL A 48 -14.29 -19.15 -9.22
CA VAL A 48 -13.63 -20.45 -9.35
C VAL A 48 -12.73 -20.42 -10.57
N GLN A 49 -11.43 -20.50 -10.33
CA GLN A 49 -10.43 -20.55 -11.38
C GLN A 49 -10.32 -21.96 -11.99
N ARG A 50 -9.82 -22.02 -13.23
CA ARG A 50 -9.51 -23.28 -13.90
C ARG A 50 -8.46 -24.03 -13.10
N SER A 51 -8.81 -25.21 -12.60
CA SER A 51 -7.99 -25.92 -11.61
C SER A 51 -8.13 -27.43 -11.70
N VAL A 52 -7.08 -28.13 -11.27
CA VAL A 52 -7.08 -29.58 -10.99
C VAL A 52 -6.71 -29.74 -9.52
N ILE A 53 -7.65 -30.27 -8.74
CA ILE A 53 -7.53 -30.44 -7.30
C ILE A 53 -7.37 -31.93 -7.03
N LEU A 54 -6.31 -32.34 -6.32
CA LEU A 54 -5.97 -33.75 -6.08
C LEU A 54 -5.61 -33.99 -4.62
N ASN A 55 -6.19 -35.03 -4.02
CA ASN A 55 -5.79 -35.52 -2.71
C ASN A 55 -4.57 -36.46 -2.84
N LYS A 56 -3.36 -35.89 -2.79
CA LYS A 56 -2.10 -36.62 -3.02
C LYS A 56 -1.95 -37.87 -2.12
N PRO A 57 -2.14 -37.80 -0.78
CA PRO A 57 -1.99 -38.98 0.09
C PRO A 57 -2.87 -40.17 -0.31
N ARG A 58 -4.15 -39.90 -0.62
CA ARG A 58 -5.10 -40.96 -0.99
C ARG A 58 -4.81 -41.54 -2.36
N ILE A 59 -4.39 -40.71 -3.31
CA ILE A 59 -3.96 -41.20 -4.62
C ILE A 59 -2.75 -42.14 -4.49
N ARG A 60 -1.75 -41.76 -3.68
CA ARG A 60 -0.56 -42.61 -3.42
C ARG A 60 -0.97 -43.95 -2.82
N TYR A 61 -1.87 -43.95 -1.84
CA TYR A 61 -2.42 -45.17 -1.26
C TYR A 61 -3.04 -46.07 -2.34
N TRP A 62 -3.94 -45.54 -3.17
CA TRP A 62 -4.61 -46.34 -4.19
C TRP A 62 -3.66 -46.84 -5.29
N LEU A 63 -2.66 -46.04 -5.67
CA LEU A 63 -1.61 -46.47 -6.59
C LEU A 63 -0.76 -47.61 -5.99
N ALA A 64 -0.39 -47.51 -4.71
CA ALA A 64 0.33 -48.56 -3.99
C ALA A 64 -0.50 -49.85 -3.87
N GLN A 65 -1.83 -49.73 -3.77
CA GLN A 65 -2.76 -50.87 -3.80
C GLN A 65 -3.03 -51.40 -5.23
N GLY A 66 -2.31 -50.93 -6.25
CA GLY A 66 -2.42 -51.40 -7.63
C GLY A 66 -3.62 -50.84 -8.41
N ALA A 67 -4.16 -49.68 -8.02
CA ALA A 67 -5.22 -49.05 -8.80
C ALA A 67 -4.67 -48.52 -10.14
N GLY A 68 -5.27 -48.95 -11.25
CA GLY A 68 -4.92 -48.42 -12.57
C GLY A 68 -5.42 -46.98 -12.78
N VAL A 69 -4.81 -46.24 -13.71
CA VAL A 69 -5.16 -44.85 -14.02
C VAL A 69 -5.61 -44.68 -15.48
N THR A 70 -6.52 -43.73 -15.72
CA THR A 70 -6.92 -43.34 -17.09
C THR A 70 -5.94 -42.32 -17.69
N PRO A 71 -5.79 -42.22 -19.04
CA PRO A 71 -4.76 -41.39 -19.67
C PRO A 71 -4.78 -39.89 -19.29
N LYS A 72 -5.98 -39.31 -19.12
CA LYS A 72 -6.11 -37.91 -18.66
C LYS A 72 -5.63 -37.73 -17.22
N ILE A 73 -5.93 -38.70 -16.36
CA ILE A 73 -5.51 -38.67 -14.95
C ILE A 73 -4.01 -38.91 -14.87
N HIS A 74 -3.45 -39.82 -15.66
CA HIS A 74 -2.01 -39.99 -15.78
C HIS A 74 -1.29 -38.66 -16.09
N ARG A 75 -1.83 -37.86 -17.02
CA ARG A 75 -1.32 -36.51 -17.31
C ARG A 75 -1.44 -35.56 -16.11
N PHE A 76 -2.52 -35.62 -15.35
CA PHE A 76 -2.66 -34.79 -14.14
C PHE A 76 -1.69 -35.21 -13.04
N LEU A 77 -1.44 -36.51 -12.90
CA LEU A 77 -0.50 -37.06 -11.93
C LEU A 77 0.96 -36.78 -12.30
N SER A 78 1.26 -36.62 -13.59
CA SER A 78 2.59 -36.19 -14.03
C SER A 78 2.90 -34.72 -13.74
N TRP A 79 1.88 -33.88 -13.52
CA TRP A 79 2.12 -32.48 -13.07
C TRP A 79 2.49 -32.37 -11.59
N ILE A 80 2.27 -33.44 -10.82
CA ILE A 80 2.58 -33.50 -9.39
C ILE A 80 3.63 -34.59 -9.09
N ASP A 81 4.37 -35.01 -10.12
CA ASP A 81 5.50 -35.95 -10.05
C ASP A 81 5.19 -37.31 -9.41
N LEU A 82 3.93 -37.76 -9.48
CA LEU A 82 3.55 -39.10 -9.01
C LEU A 82 3.72 -40.18 -10.08
N LEU A 83 3.68 -39.79 -11.36
CA LEU A 83 3.85 -40.67 -12.51
C LEU A 83 4.66 -39.94 -13.59
N PRO A 84 5.38 -40.65 -14.46
CA PRO A 84 6.04 -40.03 -15.60
C PRO A 84 5.02 -39.38 -16.55
N PRO A 85 5.44 -38.44 -17.42
CA PRO A 85 4.55 -37.90 -18.44
C PRO A 85 4.05 -39.02 -19.37
N PRO A 86 2.76 -39.02 -19.76
CA PRO A 86 2.24 -40.02 -20.68
C PRO A 86 2.89 -39.87 -22.06
N LEU A 87 3.08 -41.00 -22.76
CA LEU A 87 3.59 -41.02 -24.13
C LEU A 87 2.68 -40.20 -25.07
N ILE A 88 3.31 -39.41 -25.94
CA ILE A 88 2.64 -38.69 -27.03
C ILE A 88 2.38 -39.69 -28.16
N LYS A 89 1.21 -39.62 -28.82
CA LYS A 89 0.80 -40.59 -29.85
C LYS A 89 1.85 -40.85 -30.93
N PHE A 90 2.53 -39.81 -31.41
CA PHE A 90 3.53 -39.90 -32.48
C PHE A 90 4.99 -39.88 -31.97
N GLY A 91 5.21 -39.92 -30.65
CA GLY A 91 6.52 -39.77 -30.03
C GLY A 91 6.93 -38.30 -29.81
N SER A 92 7.87 -38.06 -28.88
CA SER A 92 8.40 -36.73 -28.60
C SER A 92 9.48 -36.29 -29.59
N LYS A 93 10.24 -37.26 -30.13
CA LYS A 93 11.35 -37.02 -31.07
C LYS A 93 10.92 -36.52 -32.46
N THR A 94 9.63 -36.64 -32.79
CA THR A 94 9.04 -36.31 -34.09
C THR A 94 8.28 -34.97 -34.09
N LEU A 95 8.36 -34.19 -32.99
CA LEU A 95 7.68 -32.89 -32.89
C LEU A 95 8.39 -31.85 -33.77
N TYR A 96 7.62 -31.17 -34.62
CA TYR A 96 8.09 -30.04 -35.43
C TYR A 96 7.98 -28.72 -34.64
N GLU A 97 8.79 -27.73 -35.01
CA GLU A 97 8.77 -26.40 -34.40
C GLU A 97 7.47 -25.65 -34.73
N LYS A 98 6.86 -25.02 -33.73
CA LYS A 98 5.63 -24.23 -33.87
C LYS A 98 5.92 -22.76 -33.60
N PRO A 99 5.22 -21.82 -34.27
CA PRO A 99 5.33 -20.41 -33.94
C PRO A 99 4.89 -20.18 -32.48
N LYS A 100 5.44 -19.13 -31.85
CA LYS A 100 5.05 -18.73 -30.49
C LYS A 100 3.56 -18.37 -30.49
N THR A 101 2.78 -19.05 -29.65
CA THR A 101 1.35 -18.75 -29.52
C THR A 101 1.16 -17.42 -28.80
N PRO A 102 0.40 -16.45 -29.36
CA PRO A 102 0.08 -15.23 -28.63
C PRO A 102 -0.76 -15.57 -27.40
N ILE A 103 -0.48 -14.91 -26.28
CA ILE A 103 -1.22 -15.10 -25.04
C ILE A 103 -2.55 -14.33 -25.17
N SER A 104 -3.69 -15.03 -25.13
CA SER A 104 -5.00 -14.37 -25.05
C SER A 104 -5.28 -13.95 -23.60
N VAL A 105 -5.51 -12.65 -23.37
CA VAL A 105 -5.62 -12.05 -22.02
C VAL A 105 -7.07 -11.88 -21.54
N ASP A 106 -8.05 -12.34 -22.32
CA ASP A 106 -9.43 -11.85 -22.29
C ASP A 106 -10.23 -12.17 -21.01
N THR A 107 -9.74 -13.05 -20.13
CA THR A 107 -10.53 -13.59 -19.02
C THR A 107 -10.12 -13.12 -17.64
N PHE A 108 -8.89 -12.64 -17.47
CA PHE A 108 -8.43 -12.10 -16.18
C PHE A 108 -8.27 -10.58 -16.29
N LYS A 109 -9.22 -9.85 -15.70
CA LYS A 109 -9.07 -8.41 -15.46
C LYS A 109 -8.52 -8.24 -14.03
N PRO A 110 -7.19 -8.22 -13.81
CA PRO A 110 -6.69 -7.74 -12.53
C PRO A 110 -7.18 -6.30 -12.34
N PHE A 111 -7.15 -5.80 -11.11
CA PHE A 111 -7.29 -4.37 -10.90
C PHE A 111 -6.19 -3.67 -11.69
N ASN A 112 -6.55 -3.11 -12.86
CA ASN A 112 -5.62 -2.38 -13.72
C ASN A 112 -5.22 -1.12 -12.98
N ARG A 113 -4.07 -1.17 -12.31
CA ARG A 113 -3.44 0.02 -11.77
C ARG A 113 -3.09 0.91 -12.96
N PRO A 114 -3.41 2.22 -12.95
CA PRO A 114 -2.91 3.12 -13.98
C PRO A 114 -1.38 3.02 -14.03
N PHE A 115 -0.80 2.83 -15.22
CA PHE A 115 0.61 2.45 -15.38
C PHE A 115 1.60 3.38 -14.65
N GLN A 116 1.32 4.70 -14.64
CA GLN A 116 2.12 5.70 -13.91
C GLN A 116 2.16 5.43 -12.39
N SER A 117 1.05 5.00 -11.79
CA SER A 117 1.01 4.70 -10.35
C SER A 117 1.92 3.53 -9.98
N SER A 118 2.22 2.60 -10.89
CA SER A 118 3.03 1.40 -10.58
C SER A 118 4.47 1.72 -10.20
N ILE A 119 5.05 2.78 -10.78
CA ILE A 119 6.41 3.25 -10.46
C ILE A 119 6.39 3.98 -9.12
N GLU A 120 5.37 4.81 -8.87
CA GLU A 120 5.16 5.51 -7.59
C GLU A 120 4.98 4.53 -6.43
N TYR A 121 4.25 3.43 -6.62
CA TYR A 121 4.11 2.40 -5.59
C TYR A 121 5.45 1.75 -5.21
N GLN A 122 6.32 1.48 -6.18
CA GLN A 122 7.65 0.93 -5.87
C GLN A 122 8.43 1.93 -5.00
N PHE A 123 8.39 3.21 -5.36
CA PHE A 123 9.04 4.28 -4.60
C PHE A 123 8.49 4.37 -3.17
N LEU A 124 7.17 4.32 -2.99
CA LEU A 124 6.51 4.33 -1.68
C LEU A 124 6.93 3.12 -0.83
N ASP A 125 6.99 1.92 -1.43
CA ASP A 125 7.47 0.71 -0.75
C ASP A 125 8.90 0.90 -0.24
N LYS A 126 9.80 1.56 -1.00
CA LYS A 126 11.17 1.85 -0.54
C LYS A 126 11.24 2.87 0.59
N ILE A 127 10.40 3.89 0.58
CA ILE A 127 10.29 4.83 1.71
C ILE A 127 9.88 4.07 2.96
N ASN A 128 8.87 3.21 2.85
CA ASN A 128 8.37 2.42 3.97
C ASN A 128 9.46 1.46 4.48
N GLU A 129 10.19 0.79 3.59
CA GLU A 129 11.36 -0.03 3.95
C GLU A 129 12.40 0.78 4.74
N ASN A 130 12.73 2.00 4.29
CA ASN A 130 13.67 2.87 4.99
C ASN A 130 13.15 3.33 6.36
N GLN A 131 11.87 3.67 6.47
CA GLN A 131 11.24 4.03 7.75
C GLN A 131 11.30 2.86 8.74
N VAL A 132 10.93 1.65 8.29
CA VAL A 132 11.02 0.43 9.10
C VAL A 132 12.45 0.17 9.55
N ASN A 133 13.43 0.32 8.67
CA ASN A 133 14.84 0.16 9.02
C ASN A 133 15.30 1.19 10.06
N ASN A 134 14.87 2.44 9.94
CA ASN A 134 15.17 3.48 10.92
C ASN A 134 14.52 3.19 12.28
N ASP A 135 13.28 2.68 12.29
CA ASP A 135 12.59 2.31 13.52
C ASP A 135 13.21 1.08 14.18
N LEU A 136 13.70 0.11 13.41
CA LEU A 136 14.49 -1.01 13.93
C LEU A 136 15.79 -0.53 14.56
N LYS A 137 16.53 0.38 13.89
CA LYS A 137 17.74 0.99 14.45
C LYS A 137 17.46 1.70 15.78
N ARG A 138 16.35 2.46 15.84
CA ARG A 138 15.91 3.12 17.07
C ARG A 138 15.62 2.10 18.18
N LYS A 139 14.87 1.03 17.88
CA LYS A 139 14.55 -0.02 18.86
C LYS A 139 15.82 -0.69 19.42
N ILE A 140 16.79 -0.97 18.56
CA ILE A 140 18.09 -1.54 18.95
C ILE A 140 18.85 -0.55 19.84
N LEU A 141 18.94 0.72 19.45
CA LEU A 141 19.61 1.77 20.23
C LEU A 141 18.97 1.93 21.62
N TYR A 142 17.64 2.02 21.70
CA TYR A 142 16.93 2.10 22.97
C TYR A 142 17.14 0.85 23.84
N SER A 143 17.25 -0.35 23.24
CA SER A 143 17.57 -1.56 24.01
C SER A 143 18.99 -1.55 24.56
N GLN A 144 19.96 -1.00 23.82
CA GLN A 144 21.36 -0.91 24.25
C GLN A 144 21.54 0.11 25.38
N GLN A 145 20.92 1.30 25.24
CA GLN A 145 20.95 2.35 26.27
C GLN A 145 20.29 1.91 27.60
N LYS A 146 19.34 0.97 27.56
CA LYS A 146 18.69 0.43 28.77
C LYS A 146 19.53 -0.63 29.49
N VAL A 147 20.57 -1.17 28.84
CA VAL A 147 21.41 -2.28 29.31
C VAL A 147 22.81 -1.79 29.73
N GLU A 148 23.28 -0.67 29.18
CA GLU A 148 24.54 -0.04 29.60
C GLU A 148 24.32 0.81 30.86
N GLU A 149 24.69 0.29 32.03
CA GLU A 149 25.13 1.16 33.13
C GLU A 149 26.27 2.04 32.58
N ILE A 150 26.15 3.36 32.79
CA ILE A 150 27.02 4.40 32.23
C ILE A 150 28.49 3.94 32.33
N PRO A 151 29.18 3.63 31.21
CA PRO A 151 30.57 3.17 31.28
C PRO A 151 31.45 4.22 31.96
N ALA A 152 32.45 3.81 32.74
CA ALA A 152 33.33 4.74 33.47
C ALA A 152 33.95 5.83 32.57
N THR A 153 34.20 5.50 31.29
CA THR A 153 34.69 6.40 30.25
C THR A 153 33.72 7.53 29.90
N SER A 154 32.41 7.32 29.97
CA SER A 154 31.42 8.39 29.74
C SER A 154 31.29 9.33 30.93
N VAL A 155 31.55 8.86 32.16
CA VAL A 155 31.59 9.72 33.36
C VAL A 155 32.80 10.66 33.33
N GLU A 156 33.95 10.19 32.84
CA GLU A 156 35.14 11.02 32.63
C GLU A 156 34.91 12.09 31.56
N LEU A 157 34.29 11.71 30.44
CA LEU A 157 33.88 12.66 29.40
C LEU A 157 32.86 13.68 29.93
N GLU A 158 31.89 13.28 30.75
CA GLU A 158 30.92 14.21 31.37
C GLU A 158 31.61 15.24 32.28
N LYS A 159 32.60 14.82 33.08
CA LYS A 159 33.39 15.74 33.91
C LYS A 159 34.19 16.73 33.06
N GLU A 160 34.74 16.28 31.94
CA GLU A 160 35.45 17.14 30.99
C GLU A 160 34.49 18.14 30.33
N TRP A 161 33.29 17.68 29.95
CA TRP A 161 32.20 18.54 29.46
C TRP A 161 31.75 19.58 30.49
N ASP A 162 31.66 19.20 31.77
CA ASP A 162 31.30 20.11 32.86
C ASP A 162 32.36 21.18 33.07
N ARG A 163 33.64 20.80 33.01
CA ARG A 163 34.76 21.75 33.05
C ARG A 163 34.69 22.76 31.91
N LEU A 164 34.53 22.28 30.66
CA LEU A 164 34.44 23.15 29.49
C LEU A 164 33.20 24.07 29.57
N ARG A 165 32.06 23.58 30.07
CA ARG A 165 30.87 24.40 30.32
C ARG A 165 31.12 25.50 31.34
N ALA A 166 31.86 25.22 32.41
CA ALA A 166 32.22 26.21 33.41
C ALA A 166 33.16 27.29 32.84
N GLU A 167 34.14 26.90 32.01
CA GLU A 167 35.03 27.84 31.31
C GLU A 167 34.24 28.75 30.34
N VAL A 168 33.32 28.19 29.56
CA VAL A 168 32.41 28.95 28.68
C VAL A 168 31.52 29.90 29.49
N TYR A 169 30.97 29.45 30.61
CA TYR A 169 30.15 30.27 31.51
C TYR A 169 30.94 31.46 32.07
N GLN A 170 32.19 31.23 32.45
CA GLN A 170 33.08 32.29 32.93
C GLN A 170 33.36 33.32 31.82
N ILE A 171 33.64 32.86 30.60
CA ILE A 171 33.79 33.74 29.41
C ILE A 171 32.50 34.54 29.13
N GLU A 172 31.31 33.95 29.28
CA GLU A 172 30.04 34.67 29.11
C GLU A 172 29.81 35.73 30.18
N LYS A 173 30.17 35.42 31.43
CA LYS A 173 30.09 36.34 32.58
C LYS A 173 31.02 37.53 32.38
N ASP A 174 32.25 37.30 31.93
CA ASP A 174 33.24 38.34 31.66
C ASP A 174 32.85 39.21 30.45
N ASN A 175 32.17 38.63 29.47
CA ASN A 175 31.64 39.34 28.29
C ASN A 175 30.32 40.10 28.52
N LYS A 176 29.67 40.01 29.69
CA LYS A 176 28.46 40.80 30.01
C LYS A 176 28.72 42.30 30.09
N ALA A 177 29.94 42.72 30.40
CA ALA A 177 30.34 44.13 30.54
C ALA A 177 30.78 44.79 29.21
N VAL A 178 30.78 44.05 28.10
CA VAL A 178 31.26 44.50 26.79
C VAL A 178 30.13 45.11 25.94
N ASN A 179 30.44 46.15 25.17
CA ASN A 179 29.50 46.79 24.23
C ASN A 179 28.87 45.75 23.25
N PRO A 180 27.53 45.75 23.04
CA PRO A 180 26.82 44.80 22.19
C PRO A 180 27.36 44.67 20.76
N GLU A 181 27.88 45.75 20.15
CA GLU A 181 28.43 45.72 18.78
C GLU A 181 29.72 44.90 18.69
N LYS A 182 30.61 45.03 19.68
CA LYS A 182 31.85 44.23 19.77
C LYS A 182 31.53 42.75 20.01
N LYS A 183 30.49 42.48 20.80
CA LYS A 183 29.99 41.13 21.06
C LYS A 183 29.45 40.47 19.78
N GLU A 184 28.73 41.21 18.94
CA GLU A 184 28.27 40.73 17.64
C GLU A 184 29.44 40.37 16.72
N LEU A 185 30.52 41.17 16.71
CA LEU A 185 31.71 40.91 15.92
C LEU A 185 32.44 39.62 16.35
N VAL A 186 32.57 39.41 17.66
CA VAL A 186 33.15 38.18 18.23
C VAL A 186 32.30 36.96 17.85
N PHE A 187 30.98 37.04 17.96
CA PHE A 187 30.09 35.94 17.53
C PHE A 187 30.13 35.69 16.02
N LYS A 188 30.27 36.73 15.19
CA LYS A 188 30.49 36.57 13.74
C LYS A 188 31.77 35.78 13.46
N LYS A 189 32.87 36.13 14.14
CA LYS A 189 34.17 35.45 14.02
C LYS A 189 34.11 33.98 14.48
N ILE A 190 33.48 33.72 15.63
CA ILE A 190 33.28 32.36 16.14
C ILE A 190 32.44 31.53 15.15
N ASN A 191 31.36 32.11 14.61
CA ASN A 191 30.51 31.45 13.63
C ASN A 191 31.26 31.18 12.30
N GLU A 192 32.15 32.07 11.85
CA GLU A 192 33.00 31.83 10.69
C GLU A 192 33.97 30.67 10.90
N ILE A 193 34.69 30.67 12.02
CA ILE A 193 35.64 29.62 12.38
C ILE A 193 34.92 28.26 12.51
N ALA A 194 33.77 28.25 13.19
CA ALA A 194 32.94 27.05 13.30
C ALA A 194 32.49 26.55 11.92
N LYS A 195 31.98 27.45 11.05
CA LYS A 195 31.55 27.08 9.69
C LYS A 195 32.68 26.42 8.89
N GLN A 196 33.88 26.99 8.91
CA GLN A 196 35.05 26.44 8.21
C GLN A 196 35.38 25.02 8.71
N TRP A 197 35.51 24.87 10.03
CA TRP A 197 35.85 23.60 10.66
C TRP A 197 34.83 22.50 10.39
N PHE A 198 33.54 22.81 10.46
CA PHE A 198 32.48 21.82 10.19
C PHE A 198 32.37 21.44 8.71
N THR A 199 32.60 22.36 7.77
CA THR A 199 32.52 22.06 6.33
C THR A 199 33.59 21.07 5.87
N GLU A 200 34.82 21.16 6.39
CA GLU A 200 35.92 20.28 5.98
C GLU A 200 35.69 18.83 6.45
N LYS A 201 35.36 18.66 7.73
CA LYS A 201 35.19 17.34 8.34
C LYS A 201 33.98 16.56 7.80
N GLN A 202 32.87 17.25 7.52
CA GLN A 202 31.69 16.61 6.92
C GLN A 202 31.94 16.14 5.48
N MET A 203 32.69 16.93 4.71
CA MET A 203 33.01 16.59 3.32
C MET A 203 33.93 15.37 3.20
N GLU A 204 34.85 15.18 4.15
CA GLU A 204 35.70 13.97 4.20
C GLU A 204 34.88 12.71 4.50
N GLY A 205 34.00 12.75 5.51
CA GLY A 205 33.15 11.60 5.85
C GLY A 205 32.19 11.21 4.71
N LEU A 206 31.63 12.19 4.00
CA LEU A 206 30.79 11.94 2.82
C LEU A 206 31.56 11.32 1.65
N LYS A 207 32.82 11.73 1.44
CA LYS A 207 33.70 11.14 0.41
C LYS A 207 34.01 9.67 0.71
N GLN A 208 34.27 9.32 1.97
CA GLN A 208 34.51 7.94 2.40
C GLN A 208 33.28 7.05 2.17
N LEU A 209 32.09 7.50 2.59
CA LEU A 209 30.82 6.77 2.37
C LEU A 209 30.48 6.57 0.88
N SER A 210 30.86 7.53 0.03
CA SER A 210 30.71 7.43 -1.42
C SER A 210 31.63 6.34 -2.00
N GLN A 211 32.89 6.27 -1.54
CA GLN A 211 33.86 5.26 -1.94
C GLN A 211 33.45 3.86 -1.50
N GLU A 212 32.96 3.70 -0.26
CA GLU A 212 32.46 2.41 0.25
C GLU A 212 31.29 1.87 -0.58
N LYS A 213 30.35 2.74 -0.99
CA LYS A 213 29.22 2.35 -1.84
C LYS A 213 29.64 2.00 -3.27
N ALA A 214 30.68 2.63 -3.80
CA ALA A 214 31.22 2.33 -5.12
C ALA A 214 31.91 0.95 -5.20
N ASN A 215 32.41 0.45 -4.07
CA ASN A 215 33.12 -0.84 -3.99
C ASN A 215 32.19 -2.06 -3.90
N ILE A 216 30.87 -1.86 -3.78
CA ILE A 216 29.89 -2.96 -3.77
C ILE A 216 29.75 -3.51 -5.20
N LYS A 217 30.06 -4.80 -5.41
CA LYS A 217 29.94 -5.46 -6.73
C LYS A 217 28.53 -5.31 -7.31
N VAL A 218 28.46 -4.95 -8.60
CA VAL A 218 27.21 -4.69 -9.32
C VAL A 218 26.61 -6.00 -9.83
N ASP A 219 25.73 -6.62 -9.04
CA ASP A 219 24.86 -7.71 -9.51
C ASP A 219 23.58 -7.14 -10.16
N ASN A 220 22.90 -7.90 -11.05
CA ASN A 220 21.65 -7.46 -11.71
C ASN A 220 20.55 -6.99 -10.73
N LYS A 221 20.53 -7.53 -9.50
CA LYS A 221 19.62 -7.10 -8.44
C LYS A 221 20.00 -5.72 -7.89
N ASN A 222 21.30 -5.45 -7.74
CA ASN A 222 21.83 -4.18 -7.25
C ASN A 222 21.60 -3.04 -8.26
N LEU A 223 21.67 -3.34 -9.57
CA LEU A 223 21.42 -2.33 -10.62
C LEU A 223 19.97 -1.80 -10.59
N LYS A 224 18.97 -2.68 -10.41
CA LYS A 224 17.56 -2.26 -10.31
C LYS A 224 17.35 -1.33 -9.11
N GLU A 225 17.97 -1.65 -7.98
CA GLU A 225 17.92 -0.83 -6.78
C GLU A 225 18.62 0.52 -6.96
N GLN A 226 19.77 0.56 -7.63
CA GLN A 226 20.49 1.79 -7.94
C GLN A 226 19.68 2.73 -8.84
N ILE A 227 19.13 2.22 -9.94
CA ILE A 227 18.26 3.00 -10.85
C ILE A 227 17.06 3.58 -10.09
N MET A 228 16.49 2.78 -9.20
CA MET A 228 15.35 3.19 -8.38
C MET A 228 15.72 4.33 -7.41
N ILE A 229 16.87 4.22 -6.73
CA ILE A 229 17.37 5.27 -5.82
C ILE A 229 17.69 6.56 -6.60
N GLN A 230 18.28 6.45 -7.80
CA GLN A 230 18.56 7.60 -8.65
C GLN A 230 17.28 8.30 -9.11
N ASN A 231 16.30 7.54 -9.58
CA ASN A 231 14.98 8.09 -9.92
C ASN A 231 14.34 8.76 -8.70
N LEU A 232 14.55 8.20 -7.51
CA LEU A 232 14.04 8.79 -6.28
C LEU A 232 14.67 10.16 -5.99
N ALA A 233 15.99 10.26 -6.10
CA ALA A 233 16.71 11.52 -5.95
C ALA A 233 16.22 12.59 -6.95
N ILE A 234 16.05 12.22 -8.22
CA ILE A 234 15.55 13.12 -9.27
C ILE A 234 14.15 13.64 -8.93
N GLN A 235 13.24 12.76 -8.49
CA GLN A 235 11.89 13.17 -8.09
C GLN A 235 11.89 14.08 -6.86
N THR A 236 12.72 13.79 -5.87
CA THR A 236 12.84 14.65 -4.67
C THR A 236 13.36 16.03 -5.01
N GLN A 237 14.35 16.12 -5.92
CA GLN A 237 14.87 17.40 -6.39
C GLN A 237 13.81 18.19 -7.15
N LYS A 238 13.09 17.54 -8.07
CA LYS A 238 11.98 18.18 -8.78
C LYS A 238 10.90 18.69 -7.81
N SER A 239 10.53 17.89 -6.80
CA SER A 239 9.58 18.32 -5.78
C SER A 239 10.06 19.53 -4.98
N LEU A 240 11.37 19.62 -4.71
CA LEU A 240 11.97 20.77 -4.05
C LEU A 240 11.90 22.01 -4.94
N GLU A 241 12.21 21.88 -6.23
CA GLU A 241 12.09 22.95 -7.23
C GLU A 241 10.63 23.42 -7.36
N ASP A 242 9.66 22.50 -7.40
CA ASP A 242 8.23 22.81 -7.44
C ASP A 242 7.78 23.55 -6.17
N LYS A 243 8.26 23.17 -4.98
CA LYS A 243 7.98 23.90 -3.74
C LYS A 243 8.62 25.29 -3.73
N GLN A 244 9.83 25.42 -4.25
CA GLN A 244 10.53 26.69 -4.33
C GLN A 244 9.83 27.65 -5.31
N THR A 245 9.38 27.15 -6.45
CA THR A 245 8.58 27.95 -7.40
C THR A 245 7.26 28.38 -6.78
N TRP A 246 6.56 27.49 -6.06
CA TRP A 246 5.35 27.83 -5.33
C TRP A 246 5.57 28.94 -4.28
N ILE A 247 6.65 28.86 -3.49
CA ILE A 247 7.01 29.92 -2.53
C ILE A 247 7.27 31.24 -3.27
N ASN A 248 8.05 31.20 -4.34
CA ASN A 248 8.39 32.39 -5.12
C ASN A 248 7.15 33.04 -5.76
N ASP A 249 6.13 32.25 -6.07
CA ASP A 249 4.88 32.76 -6.66
C ASP A 249 3.96 33.45 -5.65
N LEU A 250 4.15 33.20 -4.34
CA LEU A 250 3.43 33.88 -3.25
C LEU A 250 4.04 35.23 -2.87
N ILE A 251 5.27 35.52 -3.31
CA ILE A 251 5.95 36.79 -3.03
C ILE A 251 5.16 37.95 -3.67
N PRO A 252 4.88 39.04 -2.92
CA PRO A 252 4.20 40.22 -3.46
C PRO A 252 5.00 40.84 -4.60
N LEU A 253 4.30 41.26 -5.66
CA LEU A 253 4.91 41.93 -6.79
C LEU A 253 4.62 43.41 -6.78
N ASN A 254 5.61 44.20 -7.20
CA ASN A 254 5.40 45.60 -7.52
C ASN A 254 4.50 45.74 -8.77
N GLN A 255 3.87 46.90 -8.95
CA GLN A 255 2.98 47.15 -10.10
C GLN A 255 3.67 46.90 -11.45
N ASP A 256 4.92 47.33 -11.60
CA ASP A 256 5.70 47.13 -12.82
C ASP A 256 6.07 45.66 -13.04
N GLU A 257 6.40 44.94 -11.98
CA GLU A 257 6.73 43.51 -12.05
C GLU A 257 5.49 42.68 -12.40
N ALA A 258 4.36 42.98 -11.77
CA ALA A 258 3.06 42.40 -12.09
C ALA A 258 2.69 42.69 -13.56
N PHE A 259 2.92 43.92 -14.04
CA PHE A 259 2.66 44.28 -15.43
C PHE A 259 3.54 43.47 -16.41
N ARG A 260 4.84 43.35 -16.13
CA ARG A 260 5.77 42.54 -16.94
C ARG A 260 5.35 41.07 -16.97
N TYR A 261 4.93 40.54 -15.82
CA TYR A 261 4.44 39.17 -15.70
C TYR A 261 3.16 38.94 -16.52
N ILE A 262 2.16 39.81 -16.38
CA ILE A 262 0.91 39.73 -17.16
C ILE A 262 1.18 39.88 -18.66
N LEU A 263 2.12 40.75 -19.05
CA LEU A 263 2.49 40.94 -20.43
C LEU A 263 3.09 39.67 -21.04
N LYS A 264 3.94 38.95 -20.28
CA LYS A 264 4.48 37.64 -20.67
C LYS A 264 3.36 36.63 -20.97
N VAL A 265 2.26 36.66 -20.21
CA VAL A 265 1.12 35.74 -20.37
C VAL A 265 0.17 36.15 -21.50
N ARG A 266 -0.23 37.42 -21.59
CA ARG A 266 -1.25 37.93 -22.54
C ARG A 266 -0.70 38.40 -23.89
N LYS A 267 0.63 38.62 -24.00
CA LYS A 267 1.38 39.09 -25.18
C LYS A 267 1.00 40.47 -25.75
N ARG A 268 -0.16 41.05 -25.39
CA ARG A 268 -0.62 42.38 -25.86
C ARG A 268 -0.60 43.43 -24.75
N VAL A 269 0.06 44.57 -25.01
CA VAL A 269 0.27 45.67 -24.04
C VAL A 269 -1.04 46.26 -23.52
N ARG A 270 -1.98 46.63 -24.40
CA ARG A 270 -3.28 47.22 -24.00
C ARG A 270 -4.09 46.27 -23.12
N ALA A 271 -4.12 44.99 -23.47
CA ALA A 271 -4.83 43.97 -22.70
C ALA A 271 -4.20 43.73 -21.32
N ALA A 272 -2.86 43.77 -21.26
CA ALA A 272 -2.12 43.65 -20.00
C ALA A 272 -2.40 44.82 -19.05
N ARG A 273 -2.45 46.08 -19.54
CA ARG A 273 -2.78 47.25 -18.71
C ARG A 273 -4.20 47.17 -18.14
N ILE A 274 -5.17 46.76 -18.95
CA ILE A 274 -6.56 46.58 -18.50
C ILE A 274 -6.66 45.46 -17.46
N ALA A 275 -5.94 44.35 -17.67
CA ALA A 275 -5.90 43.26 -16.72
C ALA A 275 -5.25 43.69 -15.40
N LEU A 276 -4.11 44.39 -15.44
CA LEU A 276 -3.42 44.92 -14.27
C LEU A 276 -4.34 45.79 -13.42
N LYS A 277 -5.00 46.78 -14.02
CA LYS A 277 -5.94 47.66 -13.30
C LYS A 277 -7.02 46.84 -12.60
N ARG A 278 -7.65 45.91 -13.31
CA ARG A 278 -8.71 45.06 -12.76
C ARG A 278 -8.23 44.12 -11.65
N ILE A 279 -6.99 43.63 -11.74
CA ILE A 279 -6.36 42.78 -10.72
C ILE A 279 -6.17 43.60 -9.44
N TYR A 280 -5.63 44.82 -9.55
CA TYR A 280 -5.42 45.69 -8.39
C TYR A 280 -6.74 46.21 -7.80
N ASP A 281 -7.73 46.55 -8.64
CA ASP A 281 -9.08 46.93 -8.17
C ASP A 281 -9.72 45.76 -7.38
N PHE A 282 -9.60 44.53 -7.88
CA PHE A 282 -10.10 43.33 -7.21
C PHE A 282 -9.32 42.99 -5.94
N ALA A 283 -7.99 43.11 -5.96
CA ALA A 283 -7.12 42.89 -4.81
C ALA A 283 -7.45 43.87 -3.67
N TYR A 284 -7.65 45.15 -4.01
CA TYR A 284 -8.05 46.17 -3.05
C TYR A 284 -9.42 45.88 -2.44
N ALA A 285 -10.41 45.54 -3.28
CA ALA A 285 -11.76 45.20 -2.81
C ALA A 285 -11.79 43.94 -1.92
N SER A 286 -10.91 42.97 -2.17
CA SER A 286 -10.82 41.71 -1.42
C SER A 286 -9.80 41.73 -0.28
N SER A 287 -9.09 42.85 -0.06
CA SER A 287 -7.97 42.96 0.89
C SER A 287 -6.89 41.89 0.69
N GLN A 288 -6.62 41.52 -0.56
CA GLN A 288 -5.61 40.53 -0.92
C GLN A 288 -4.35 41.19 -1.50
N VAL A 289 -3.21 40.52 -1.33
CA VAL A 289 -1.92 40.98 -1.85
C VAL A 289 -1.72 40.45 -3.27
N VAL A 290 -1.22 41.31 -4.16
CA VAL A 290 -0.95 40.93 -5.55
C VAL A 290 0.36 40.15 -5.64
N SER A 291 0.25 38.84 -5.85
CA SER A 291 1.38 37.92 -6.10
C SER A 291 1.24 37.26 -7.48
N ARG A 292 2.25 36.49 -7.93
CA ARG A 292 2.16 35.75 -9.21
C ARG A 292 1.03 34.72 -9.19
N ALA A 293 0.91 33.99 -8.08
CA ALA A 293 -0.14 33.00 -7.89
C ALA A 293 -1.54 33.64 -7.99
N PHE A 294 -1.73 34.81 -7.37
CA PHE A 294 -2.98 35.56 -7.44
C PHE A 294 -3.31 36.01 -8.87
N ILE A 295 -2.32 36.53 -9.59
CA ILE A 295 -2.48 36.93 -11.00
C ILE A 295 -2.87 35.73 -11.86
N ASP A 296 -2.21 34.59 -11.68
CA ASP A 296 -2.49 33.36 -12.42
C ASP A 296 -3.91 32.84 -12.17
N ASP A 297 -4.35 32.81 -10.91
CA ASP A 297 -5.71 32.40 -10.56
C ASP A 297 -6.76 33.34 -11.18
N PHE A 298 -6.56 34.66 -11.05
CA PHE A 298 -7.44 35.66 -11.65
C PHE A 298 -7.52 35.51 -13.18
N LEU A 299 -6.39 35.24 -13.84
CA LEU A 299 -6.34 35.04 -15.29
C LEU A 299 -6.93 33.69 -15.74
N ARG A 300 -6.80 32.62 -14.94
CA ARG A 300 -7.39 31.30 -15.21
C ARG A 300 -8.92 31.35 -15.15
N ASN A 301 -9.46 31.94 -14.07
CA ASN A 301 -10.91 32.03 -13.84
C ASN A 301 -11.61 32.84 -14.93
N ARG A 302 -10.98 33.90 -15.45
CA ARG A 302 -11.61 34.75 -16.47
C ARG A 302 -11.47 34.28 -17.91
N ASN A 303 -10.48 33.44 -18.21
CA ASN A 303 -10.25 32.96 -19.56
C ASN A 303 -11.06 31.69 -19.90
N GLY A 304 -11.86 31.15 -18.96
CA GLY A 304 -12.60 29.91 -19.18
C GLY A 304 -11.71 28.72 -19.56
N ARG A 305 -10.42 28.77 -19.19
CA ARG A 305 -9.43 27.74 -19.56
C ARG A 305 -9.54 26.47 -18.71
N GLN A 306 -10.33 26.49 -17.64
CA GLN A 306 -10.77 25.24 -17.03
C GLN A 306 -11.67 24.55 -18.04
N LYS A 307 -11.33 23.32 -18.43
CA LYS A 307 -12.20 22.51 -19.30
C LYS A 307 -13.50 22.26 -18.56
N VAL A 308 -14.55 22.98 -18.93
CA VAL A 308 -15.90 22.78 -18.38
C VAL A 308 -16.51 21.63 -19.16
N VAL A 309 -16.85 20.55 -18.45
CA VAL A 309 -17.60 19.45 -19.03
C VAL A 309 -19.03 19.96 -19.30
N PRO A 310 -19.54 19.92 -20.55
CA PRO A 310 -20.84 20.52 -20.88
C PRO A 310 -22.04 19.88 -20.18
N ASN A 311 -21.94 18.59 -19.82
CA ASN A 311 -23.01 17.81 -19.19
C ASN A 311 -22.43 16.75 -18.24
N GLU A 312 -23.15 16.38 -17.18
CA GLU A 312 -22.71 15.38 -16.22
C GLU A 312 -22.44 14.00 -16.86
N GLN A 313 -23.18 13.66 -17.91
CA GLN A 313 -22.99 12.42 -18.68
C GLN A 313 -21.62 12.33 -19.35
N HIS A 314 -20.96 13.46 -19.58
CA HIS A 314 -19.64 13.53 -20.22
C HIS A 314 -18.49 13.40 -19.20
N LYS A 315 -18.75 13.35 -17.89
CA LYS A 315 -17.70 13.24 -16.86
C LYS A 315 -16.87 11.95 -16.98
N ASP A 316 -17.45 10.88 -17.52
CA ASP A 316 -16.77 9.59 -17.72
C ASP A 316 -15.91 9.56 -19.02
N LEU A 317 -16.06 10.56 -19.90
CA LEU A 317 -15.35 10.62 -21.17
C LEU A 317 -13.93 11.15 -20.96
N LYS A 318 -12.96 10.26 -21.12
CA LYS A 318 -11.54 10.58 -20.85
C LYS A 318 -10.98 11.72 -21.71
N HIS A 319 -11.49 11.93 -22.93
CA HIS A 319 -10.97 12.92 -23.89
C HIS A 319 -11.15 14.37 -23.44
N ASP A 320 -12.20 14.66 -22.67
CA ASP A 320 -12.49 16.01 -22.18
C ASP A 320 -11.55 16.42 -21.04
N ILE A 321 -10.82 15.45 -20.46
CA ILE A 321 -10.09 15.59 -19.19
C ILE A 321 -8.56 15.33 -19.34
N ILE A 322 -8.09 14.82 -20.48
CA ILE A 322 -6.71 14.29 -20.72
C ILE A 322 -5.57 15.20 -20.23
N GLU A 323 -5.69 16.51 -20.42
CA GLU A 323 -4.58 17.46 -20.16
C GLU A 323 -4.56 18.00 -18.73
N THR A 324 -5.50 17.58 -17.88
CA THR A 324 -5.57 18.04 -16.50
C THR A 324 -4.79 17.09 -15.58
N MET A 325 -4.07 17.67 -14.63
CA MET A 325 -3.29 16.90 -13.67
C MET A 325 -4.24 16.28 -12.63
N HIS A 326 -4.15 14.96 -12.44
CA HIS A 326 -4.96 14.22 -11.47
C HIS A 326 -4.09 13.62 -10.39
N TYR A 327 -4.50 13.81 -9.13
CA TYR A 327 -3.95 13.07 -8.01
C TYR A 327 -4.85 11.90 -7.71
N ILE A 328 -4.35 10.68 -7.92
CA ILE A 328 -5.09 9.45 -7.69
C ILE A 328 -4.72 8.94 -6.29
N PRO A 329 -5.68 8.70 -5.39
CA PRO A 329 -5.37 8.13 -4.09
C PRO A 329 -4.72 6.75 -4.25
N VAL A 330 -3.64 6.53 -3.53
CA VAL A 330 -2.91 5.27 -3.55
C VAL A 330 -3.51 4.26 -2.58
N ASN A 331 -3.63 2.99 -2.99
CA ASN A 331 -4.18 1.93 -2.12
C ASN A 331 -3.28 1.61 -0.92
N ARG A 332 -2.00 1.95 -1.00
CA ARG A 332 -0.98 1.80 0.05
C ARG A 332 -0.25 3.13 0.18
N PRO A 333 -0.73 4.05 1.02
CA PRO A 333 -0.02 5.29 1.31
C PRO A 333 1.27 5.04 2.10
N VAL A 334 2.11 6.08 2.23
CA VAL A 334 3.36 6.03 3.05
C VAL A 334 3.03 5.56 4.46
N HIS A 335 2.06 6.22 5.09
CA HIS A 335 1.48 5.76 6.35
C HIS A 335 0.22 4.95 6.03
N PRO A 336 0.00 3.79 6.69
CA PRO A 336 -1.23 3.04 6.53
C PRO A 336 -2.44 3.90 6.96
N LEU A 337 -3.63 3.51 6.51
CA LEU A 337 -4.86 4.12 7.01
C LEU A 337 -4.94 3.89 8.54
N PRO A 338 -5.37 4.90 9.31
CA PRO A 338 -5.47 4.75 10.76
C PRO A 338 -6.51 3.69 11.11
N ASP A 339 -6.14 2.81 12.05
CA ASP A 339 -7.07 1.86 12.64
C ASP A 339 -7.92 2.54 13.72
N PHE A 340 -9.09 1.98 14.02
CA PHE A 340 -9.97 2.46 15.09
C PHE A 340 -9.59 1.92 16.47
N GLU A 341 -8.68 0.95 16.53
CA GLU A 341 -8.26 0.31 17.78
C GLU A 341 -7.27 1.22 18.52
N ALA A 342 -7.68 1.77 19.66
CA ALA A 342 -6.86 2.58 20.55
C ALA A 342 -7.15 2.21 22.01
N TYR A 343 -6.12 2.23 22.85
CA TYR A 343 -6.23 2.04 24.30
C TYR A 343 -6.00 3.38 24.99
N ASP A 344 -7.05 3.92 25.61
CA ASP A 344 -7.01 5.19 26.33
C ASP A 344 -7.21 4.93 27.84
N PRO A 345 -6.15 5.08 28.66
CA PRO A 345 -6.27 5.02 30.11
C PRO A 345 -7.10 6.17 30.70
N GLU A 346 -7.70 5.94 31.88
CA GLU A 346 -8.59 6.89 32.57
C GLU A 346 -7.98 8.29 32.78
N GLU A 347 -6.67 8.38 32.96
CA GLU A 347 -5.95 9.61 33.35
C GLU A 347 -5.35 10.38 32.17
N TYR A 348 -5.52 9.91 30.92
CA TYR A 348 -4.81 10.47 29.78
C TYR A 348 -5.47 11.74 29.18
N THR A 349 -6.75 11.99 29.48
CA THR A 349 -7.50 13.09 28.85
C THR A 349 -7.82 14.24 29.82
N ASP A 350 -7.24 15.41 29.56
CA ASP A 350 -7.52 16.62 30.32
C ASP A 350 -8.74 17.37 29.76
N VAL A 351 -9.75 17.58 30.59
CA VAL A 351 -10.90 18.43 30.26
C VAL A 351 -10.65 19.86 30.74
N LYS A 352 -10.77 20.85 29.86
CA LYS A 352 -10.65 22.27 30.23
C LYS A 352 -11.64 22.60 31.37
N ARG A 353 -11.17 23.26 32.43
CA ARG A 353 -11.95 23.65 33.62
C ARG A 353 -13.20 24.46 33.22
N GLN A 354 -14.34 23.79 33.02
CA GLN A 354 -15.66 24.42 32.94
C GLN A 354 -16.60 23.97 34.07
N SER A 355 -16.34 22.82 34.71
CA SER A 355 -16.94 22.46 36.01
C SER A 355 -16.08 21.43 36.76
N GLU A 356 -15.90 21.63 38.07
CA GLU A 356 -15.08 20.73 38.92
C GLU A 356 -15.67 19.33 39.09
N GLN A 357 -17.00 19.21 38.94
CA GLN A 357 -17.72 17.94 39.07
C GLN A 357 -17.40 16.96 37.92
N LEU A 358 -17.14 17.46 36.70
CA LEU A 358 -16.75 16.64 35.56
C LEU A 358 -15.32 16.09 35.70
N ILE A 359 -14.45 16.80 36.42
CA ILE A 359 -13.04 16.43 36.60
C ILE A 359 -12.88 15.25 37.58
N LYS A 360 -13.80 15.12 38.56
CA LYS A 360 -13.69 14.09 39.61
C LYS A 360 -14.19 12.71 39.16
N ASN A 361 -15.04 12.65 38.15
CA ASN A 361 -15.65 11.38 37.70
C ASN A 361 -14.76 10.71 36.66
N LYS A 362 -14.26 9.50 36.97
CA LYS A 362 -13.52 8.64 36.02
C LYS A 362 -14.40 7.47 35.55
N SER A 363 -14.12 6.97 34.34
CA SER A 363 -14.72 5.72 33.87
C SER A 363 -14.20 4.56 34.71
N TYR A 364 -15.04 3.61 35.08
CA TYR A 364 -14.62 2.35 35.69
C TYR A 364 -15.30 1.18 34.99
N SER A 365 -14.59 0.06 34.86
CA SER A 365 -15.17 -1.20 34.37
C SER A 365 -15.60 -2.06 35.56
N ILE A 366 -16.76 -2.72 35.47
CA ILE A 366 -17.24 -3.60 36.54
C ILE A 366 -16.48 -4.94 36.43
N PRO A 367 -15.59 -5.28 37.39
CA PRO A 367 -14.91 -6.56 37.37
C PRO A 367 -15.93 -7.68 37.67
N ASN A 368 -16.01 -8.71 36.82
CA ASN A 368 -16.80 -9.95 36.98
C ASN A 368 -18.32 -9.96 36.67
N VAL A 369 -18.89 -8.99 35.94
CA VAL A 369 -20.27 -9.11 35.43
C VAL A 369 -20.25 -9.60 33.98
N TYR A 370 -20.30 -10.94 33.82
CA TYR A 370 -20.44 -11.71 32.56
C TYR A 370 -19.39 -11.46 31.47
N LEU A 371 -18.47 -12.44 31.34
CA LEU A 371 -17.20 -12.38 30.58
C LEU A 371 -16.25 -11.39 31.26
N GLU A 372 -14.97 -11.76 31.43
CA GLU A 372 -13.96 -10.76 31.76
C GLU A 372 -14.15 -9.60 30.77
N PRO A 373 -14.35 -8.34 31.19
CA PRO A 373 -14.55 -7.23 30.26
C PRO A 373 -13.39 -7.09 29.25
N ASP A 374 -12.24 -7.72 29.56
CA ASP A 374 -11.06 -7.87 28.71
C ASP A 374 -11.21 -8.88 27.55
N GLN A 375 -12.21 -9.79 27.60
CA GLN A 375 -12.51 -10.74 26.53
C GLN A 375 -13.35 -10.06 25.44
N VAL A 376 -12.71 -9.19 24.65
CA VAL A 376 -13.34 -8.53 23.50
C VAL A 376 -13.68 -9.57 22.43
N GLU A 377 -14.98 -9.85 22.21
CA GLU A 377 -15.43 -10.68 21.07
C GLU A 377 -15.60 -9.83 19.80
N PRO A 378 -14.66 -9.85 18.83
CA PRO A 378 -14.77 -9.05 17.62
C PRO A 378 -15.98 -9.49 16.78
N GLN A 379 -16.77 -8.51 16.33
CA GLN A 379 -17.91 -8.75 15.47
C GLN A 379 -17.53 -8.53 14.00
N LEU A 380 -17.87 -9.50 13.14
CA LEU A 380 -17.70 -9.34 11.70
C LEU A 380 -18.79 -8.42 11.12
N ASN A 381 -18.39 -7.30 10.52
CA ASN A 381 -19.29 -6.39 9.81
C ASN A 381 -19.96 -7.07 8.60
N ARG A 382 -21.24 -7.43 8.75
CA ARG A 382 -22.00 -8.13 7.70
C ARG A 382 -22.65 -7.15 6.74
N HIS A 383 -22.12 -7.12 5.52
CA HIS A 383 -22.68 -6.36 4.42
C HIS A 383 -23.88 -7.07 3.80
N THR A 384 -24.72 -6.33 3.07
CA THR A 384 -25.88 -6.90 2.37
C THR A 384 -25.43 -7.85 1.26
N GLY A 385 -26.03 -9.05 1.20
CA GLY A 385 -25.71 -10.04 0.19
C GLY A 385 -26.57 -9.87 -1.06
N GLY A 386 -25.96 -9.53 -2.21
CA GLY A 386 -26.64 -9.41 -3.51
C GLY A 386 -26.49 -10.62 -4.45
N TYR A 387 -25.98 -11.75 -3.96
CA TYR A 387 -25.65 -12.90 -4.81
C TYR A 387 -26.88 -13.71 -5.24
N ILE A 388 -26.97 -14.03 -6.54
CA ILE A 388 -28.02 -14.89 -7.10
C ILE A 388 -27.57 -16.35 -7.09
N LYS A 389 -28.44 -17.24 -6.61
CA LYS A 389 -28.19 -18.69 -6.62
C LYS A 389 -28.17 -19.21 -8.06
N GLY A 390 -27.07 -19.82 -8.49
CA GLY A 390 -26.97 -20.46 -9.81
C GLY A 390 -27.91 -21.67 -9.96
N GLN A 391 -28.76 -21.65 -10.98
CA GLN A 391 -29.81 -22.65 -11.25
C GLN A 391 -29.43 -23.64 -12.36
N GLY A 392 -28.15 -23.73 -12.72
CA GLY A 392 -27.68 -24.62 -13.79
C GLY A 392 -27.93 -26.10 -13.50
N GLY A 393 -28.44 -26.83 -14.51
CA GLY A 393 -28.76 -28.26 -14.39
C GLY A 393 -30.10 -28.50 -13.69
N ARG A 394 -30.12 -29.42 -12.71
CA ARG A 394 -31.32 -29.78 -11.92
C ARG A 394 -31.37 -29.10 -10.55
N LYS A 395 -30.72 -27.94 -10.40
CA LYS A 395 -30.69 -27.20 -9.12
C LYS A 395 -31.97 -26.39 -8.94
N THR A 396 -32.60 -26.52 -7.79
CA THR A 396 -33.83 -25.78 -7.47
C THR A 396 -33.56 -24.32 -7.16
N LYS A 397 -34.58 -23.47 -7.38
CA LYS A 397 -34.58 -22.05 -7.00
C LYS A 397 -34.37 -21.89 -5.50
N ALA A 398 -33.96 -20.69 -5.07
CA ALA A 398 -33.98 -20.36 -3.64
C ALA A 398 -35.43 -20.38 -3.15
N ARG A 399 -35.67 -20.90 -1.94
CA ARG A 399 -37.00 -20.91 -1.33
C ARG A 399 -37.34 -19.49 -0.85
N ALA A 400 -38.53 -19.00 -1.16
CA ALA A 400 -39.05 -17.77 -0.57
C ALA A 400 -39.25 -17.99 0.94
N MET A 401 -38.52 -17.23 1.77
CA MET A 401 -38.55 -17.32 3.22
C MET A 401 -38.33 -15.95 3.84
N ALA A 402 -38.96 -15.71 4.99
CA ALA A 402 -38.62 -14.57 5.85
C ALA A 402 -37.20 -14.70 6.43
N LYS A 403 -36.64 -13.59 6.89
CA LYS A 403 -35.27 -13.52 7.43
C LYS A 403 -35.12 -14.45 8.66
N ILE A 404 -34.12 -15.33 8.63
CA ILE A 404 -33.84 -16.28 9.72
C ILE A 404 -32.67 -15.75 10.57
N SER A 405 -32.83 -15.70 11.89
CA SER A 405 -31.78 -15.29 12.83
C SER A 405 -30.63 -16.30 12.94
N THR A 406 -29.47 -15.83 13.38
CA THR A 406 -28.27 -16.67 13.59
C THR A 406 -28.45 -17.70 14.70
N LEU A 407 -29.15 -17.34 15.77
CA LEU A 407 -29.43 -18.24 16.91
C LEU A 407 -30.20 -19.48 16.45
N ARG A 408 -31.19 -19.31 15.57
CA ARG A 408 -31.95 -20.43 15.01
C ARG A 408 -31.07 -21.34 14.14
N LYS A 409 -30.05 -20.81 13.46
CA LYS A 409 -29.06 -21.62 12.74
C LYS A 409 -28.16 -22.40 13.70
N LYS A 410 -27.65 -21.76 14.77
CA LYS A 410 -26.83 -22.43 15.81
C LYS A 410 -27.61 -23.57 16.48
N ALA A 411 -28.83 -23.31 16.93
CA ALA A 411 -29.70 -24.32 17.54
C ALA A 411 -29.96 -25.50 16.59
N LYS A 412 -30.23 -25.22 15.31
CA LYS A 412 -30.41 -26.26 14.30
C LYS A 412 -29.14 -27.10 14.07
N ASN A 413 -27.98 -26.46 13.99
CA ASN A 413 -26.70 -27.17 13.82
C ASN A 413 -26.35 -28.00 15.06
N ALA A 414 -26.57 -27.47 16.26
CA ALA A 414 -26.35 -28.19 17.52
C ALA A 414 -27.28 -29.41 17.64
N TYR A 415 -28.54 -29.25 17.25
CA TYR A 415 -29.50 -30.35 17.16
C TYR A 415 -29.01 -31.42 16.16
N GLN A 416 -28.60 -31.02 14.95
CA GLN A 416 -28.09 -31.98 13.95
C GLN A 416 -26.81 -32.69 14.40
N ALA A 417 -25.92 -32.01 15.12
CA ALA A 417 -24.71 -32.62 15.68
C ALA A 417 -25.05 -33.63 16.79
N ARG A 418 -26.00 -33.31 17.66
CA ARG A 418 -26.45 -34.20 18.75
C ARG A 418 -27.15 -35.47 18.25
N PHE A 419 -27.96 -35.37 17.21
CA PHE A 419 -28.76 -36.49 16.72
C PHE A 419 -28.17 -37.22 15.50
N GLY A 420 -26.96 -36.85 15.05
CA GLY A 420 -26.26 -37.55 13.97
C GLY A 420 -26.93 -37.53 12.60
N ILE A 421 -27.99 -36.74 12.41
CA ILE A 421 -28.77 -36.69 11.16
C ILE A 421 -27.98 -35.88 10.12
N ARG A 422 -27.07 -36.56 9.40
CA ARG A 422 -26.48 -36.05 8.16
C ARG A 422 -27.49 -36.25 7.02
N LYS A 423 -27.80 -35.18 6.31
CA LYS A 423 -28.56 -35.22 5.05
C LYS A 423 -27.77 -35.88 3.93
#